data_AF-L1L4A1-F1
#
_entry.id   AF-L1L4A1-F1
#
_cell.length_a   1.000
_cell.length_b   1.000
_cell.length_c   1.000
_cell.angle_alpha   90.00
_cell.angle_beta   90.00
_cell.angle_gamma   90.00
#
_symmetry.space_group_name_H-M   'P 1'
#
loop_
_entity.id
_entity.type
_entity.pdbx_description
1 polymer ?
#
loop_
_entity_poly.entity_id
_entity_poly.type
_entity_poly.pdbx_seq_one_letter_code
_entity_poly.pdbx_strand_id
1 'polypeptide(L)'
;MPASHYATDQEPCIPVLFLNGHQEYLGWRDVLLHAHLIKDLALPLPPAASAALRLLVAMAARVSGLDAQADGRMTARQWAQRRRDLLKNPQGFDSGAVHDYFDRYIWDLFHPERPFLQDPRLATQCTKRAGVNKLVFGRPEGNNLAWLSPHTDTDPQP
;
A
#
# COMPACT_ATOMS: atom_id res chain seq x y z
N MET A 1 1.09 23.06 -16.65
CA MET A 1 1.14 22.45 -15.31
C MET A 1 2.12 21.30 -15.35
N PRO A 2 3.04 21.15 -14.39
CA PRO A 2 3.85 19.93 -14.28
C PRO A 2 2.92 18.72 -14.14
N ALA A 3 3.35 17.56 -14.63
CA ALA A 3 2.60 16.33 -14.42
C ALA A 3 2.46 16.07 -12.91
N SER A 4 1.24 15.81 -12.45
CA SER A 4 1.02 15.40 -11.06
C SER A 4 1.80 14.12 -10.79
N HIS A 5 2.52 14.07 -9.68
CA HIS A 5 3.35 12.94 -9.27
C HIS A 5 3.07 12.65 -7.80
N TYR A 6 2.95 11.37 -7.44
CA TYR A 6 2.79 10.96 -6.05
C TYR A 6 3.38 9.55 -5.87
N ALA A 7 4.68 9.49 -5.52
CA ALA A 7 5.41 8.25 -5.30
C ALA A 7 4.96 7.58 -3.99
N THR A 8 4.05 6.62 -4.07
CA THR A 8 3.42 5.98 -2.89
C THR A 8 4.41 5.23 -1.99
N ASP A 9 5.61 4.93 -2.48
CA ASP A 9 6.66 4.33 -1.67
C ASP A 9 7.36 5.35 -0.76
N GLN A 10 7.37 6.63 -1.11
CA GLN A 10 8.04 7.71 -0.37
C GLN A 10 7.03 8.67 0.29
N GLU A 11 5.98 9.03 -0.44
CA GLU A 11 4.98 9.97 0.01
C GLU A 11 4.08 9.36 1.11
N PRO A 12 3.68 10.16 2.11
CA PRO A 12 2.96 9.67 3.27
C PRO A 12 1.52 9.25 2.91
N CYS A 13 1.24 7.95 2.89
CA CYS A 13 -0.08 7.42 2.51
C CYS A 13 -0.66 6.33 3.43
N ILE A 14 0.17 5.70 4.28
CA ILE A 14 -0.25 4.64 5.21
C ILE A 14 -0.18 5.14 6.65
N PRO A 15 -1.31 5.28 7.36
CA PRO A 15 -1.29 5.61 8.78
C PRO A 15 -0.78 4.43 9.59
N VAL A 16 0.24 4.67 10.42
CA VAL A 16 0.85 3.67 11.31
C VAL A 16 0.77 4.13 12.76
N LEU A 17 0.71 3.17 13.68
CA LEU A 17 0.87 3.37 15.11
C LEU A 17 2.19 2.74 15.52
N PHE A 18 3.13 3.54 16.03
CA PHE A 18 4.41 3.05 16.53
C PHE A 18 4.28 2.44 17.93
N LEU A 19 5.26 1.61 18.33
CA LEU A 19 5.31 0.99 19.66
C LEU A 19 5.35 2.02 20.81
N ASN A 20 5.87 3.22 20.55
CA ASN A 20 5.89 4.34 21.51
C ASN A 20 4.55 5.11 21.60
N GLY A 21 3.54 4.72 20.81
CA GLY A 21 2.23 5.37 20.77
C GLY A 21 2.09 6.53 19.78
N HIS A 22 3.17 6.92 19.10
CA HIS A 22 3.13 7.95 18.05
C HIS A 22 2.37 7.44 16.81
N GLN A 23 1.63 8.33 16.14
CA GLN A 23 0.99 8.04 14.86
C GLN A 23 1.57 8.92 13.76
N GLU A 24 1.79 8.32 12.61
CA GLU A 24 2.37 9.00 11.44
C GLU A 24 1.84 8.38 10.16
N TYR A 25 1.90 9.13 9.06
CA TYR A 25 1.70 8.57 7.73
C TYR A 25 3.06 8.29 7.10
N LEU A 26 3.25 7.07 6.62
CA LEU A 26 4.46 6.63 5.94
C LEU A 26 4.15 6.22 4.49
N GLY A 27 5.15 6.31 3.62
CA GLY A 27 5.14 5.60 2.34
C GLY A 27 5.41 4.11 2.51
N TRP A 28 5.11 3.29 1.49
CA TRP A 28 5.30 1.83 1.58
C TRP A 28 6.73 1.40 1.91
N ARG A 29 7.73 2.17 1.46
CA ARG A 29 9.16 1.90 1.72
C ARG A 29 9.45 2.01 3.21
N ASP A 30 9.05 3.12 3.82
CA ASP A 30 9.28 3.39 5.23
C ASP A 30 8.46 2.48 6.14
N VAL A 31 7.28 2.03 5.72
CA VAL A 31 6.54 0.99 6.46
C VAL A 31 7.37 -0.28 6.61
N LEU A 32 8.10 -0.73 5.58
CA LEU A 32 8.96 -1.91 5.70
C LEU A 32 10.25 -1.62 6.47
N LEU A 33 10.91 -0.47 6.24
CA LEU A 33 12.14 -0.10 6.96
C LEU A 33 11.90 -0.01 8.48
N HIS A 34 10.75 0.54 8.88
CA HIS A 34 10.39 0.73 10.28
C HIS A 34 9.43 -0.34 10.82
N ALA A 35 9.20 -1.44 10.08
CA ALA A 35 8.22 -2.47 10.46
C ALA A 35 8.43 -3.03 11.89
N HIS A 36 9.68 -3.11 12.34
CA HIS A 36 10.04 -3.61 13.67
C HIS A 36 9.71 -2.62 14.81
N LEU A 37 9.39 -1.36 14.49
CA LEU A 37 9.00 -0.31 15.41
C LEU A 37 7.49 -0.01 15.37
N ILE A 38 6.78 -0.56 14.39
CA ILE A 38 5.35 -0.35 14.18
C ILE A 38 4.56 -1.38 14.98
N LYS A 39 3.60 -0.88 15.76
CA LYS A 39 2.65 -1.69 16.52
C LYS A 39 1.49 -2.17 15.66
N ASP A 40 0.93 -1.29 14.83
CA ASP A 40 -0.22 -1.57 13.97
C ASP A 40 -0.32 -0.60 12.79
N LEU A 41 -1.08 -0.96 11.76
CA LEU A 41 -1.53 -0.04 10.72
C LEU A 41 -2.82 0.61 11.22
N ALA A 42 -2.80 1.92 11.45
CA ALA A 42 -3.93 2.70 11.99
C ALA A 42 -5.00 2.99 10.93
N LEU A 43 -5.33 2.01 10.09
CA LEU A 43 -6.31 2.11 9.00
C LEU A 43 -7.74 2.00 9.55
N PRO A 44 -8.57 3.05 9.44
CA PRO A 44 -9.90 3.07 10.06
C PRO A 44 -10.93 2.18 9.35
N LEU A 45 -10.69 1.86 8.07
CA LEU A 45 -11.59 1.04 7.26
C LEU A 45 -11.09 -0.41 7.21
N PRO A 46 -11.85 -1.38 7.75
CA PRO A 46 -11.48 -2.80 7.70
C PRO A 46 -11.12 -3.34 6.30
N PRO A 47 -11.84 -3.00 5.20
CA PRO A 47 -11.45 -3.46 3.87
C PRO A 47 -10.12 -2.84 3.41
N ALA A 48 -9.85 -1.59 3.76
CA ALA A 48 -8.57 -0.93 3.45
C ALA A 48 -7.42 -1.58 4.22
N ALA A 49 -7.61 -1.88 5.52
CA ALA A 49 -6.65 -2.61 6.33
C ALA A 49 -6.31 -3.99 5.73
N SER A 50 -7.33 -4.76 5.35
CA SER A 50 -7.15 -6.06 4.70
C SER A 50 -6.38 -5.96 3.38
N ALA A 51 -6.72 -5.00 2.52
CA ALA A 51 -6.03 -4.79 1.25
C ALA A 51 -4.55 -4.39 1.46
N ALA A 52 -4.28 -3.45 2.36
CA ALA A 52 -2.94 -3.01 2.70
C ALA A 52 -2.07 -4.15 3.24
N LEU A 53 -2.60 -4.95 4.17
CA LEU A 53 -1.89 -6.12 4.72
C LEU A 53 -1.54 -7.14 3.63
N ARG A 54 -2.42 -7.38 2.66
CA ARG A 54 -2.14 -8.30 1.54
C ARG A 54 -1.02 -7.79 0.64
N LEU A 55 -1.00 -6.49 0.36
CA LEU A 55 0.09 -5.85 -0.37
C LEU A 55 1.41 -5.99 0.40
N LEU A 56 1.41 -5.67 1.70
CA LEU A 56 2.59 -5.81 2.57
C LEU A 56 3.08 -7.25 2.67
N VAL A 57 2.20 -8.25 2.71
CA VAL A 57 2.60 -9.66 2.68
C VAL A 57 3.35 -9.98 1.37
N ALA A 58 2.86 -9.49 0.23
CA ALA A 58 3.53 -9.69 -1.06
C ALA A 58 4.90 -9.00 -1.10
N MET A 59 4.98 -7.74 -0.65
CA MET A 59 6.25 -7.00 -0.59
C MET A 59 7.23 -7.65 0.40
N ALA A 60 6.78 -8.03 1.59
CA ALA A 60 7.59 -8.70 2.60
C ALA A 60 8.11 -10.04 2.07
N ALA A 61 7.30 -10.80 1.35
CA ALA A 61 7.74 -12.05 0.74
C ALA A 61 8.87 -11.82 -0.27
N ARG A 62 8.73 -10.80 -1.13
CA ARG A 62 9.73 -10.38 -2.13
C ARG A 62 11.04 -9.91 -1.49
N VAL A 63 10.95 -8.98 -0.55
CA VAL A 63 12.12 -8.39 0.15
C VAL A 63 12.87 -9.46 0.95
N SER A 64 12.15 -10.35 1.63
CA SER A 64 12.77 -11.42 2.43
C SER A 64 13.21 -12.64 1.61
N GLY A 65 12.87 -12.69 0.33
CA GLY A 65 13.04 -13.86 -0.52
C GLY A 65 12.27 -15.10 -0.03
N LEU A 66 11.22 -14.92 0.77
CA LEU A 66 10.35 -16.02 1.21
C LEU A 66 9.50 -16.59 0.06
N ASP A 67 9.40 -15.87 -1.06
CA ASP A 67 8.79 -16.30 -2.30
C ASP A 67 9.81 -16.81 -3.35
N ALA A 68 11.11 -16.79 -3.03
CA ALA A 68 12.16 -17.19 -3.95
C ALA A 68 12.00 -18.67 -4.37
N GLN A 69 12.10 -18.90 -5.67
CA GLN A 69 12.13 -20.23 -6.26
C GLN A 69 13.61 -20.58 -6.47
N ALA A 70 14.29 -21.17 -5.49
CA ALA A 70 15.68 -21.60 -5.67
C ALA A 70 15.68 -22.94 -6.42
N ASP A 71 15.90 -22.94 -7.74
CA ASP A 71 15.98 -24.12 -8.64
C ASP A 71 14.91 -25.22 -8.39
N GLY A 72 13.79 -24.82 -7.78
CA GLY A 72 12.81 -25.66 -7.09
C GLY A 72 12.04 -24.84 -6.05
N ARG A 73 10.77 -25.16 -5.82
CA ARG A 73 9.99 -24.51 -4.76
C ARG A 73 10.62 -24.82 -3.41
N MET A 74 10.83 -23.80 -2.56
CA MET A 74 11.15 -24.03 -1.15
C MET A 74 10.12 -25.01 -0.56
N THR A 75 10.60 -26.09 0.05
CA THR A 75 9.73 -26.97 0.84
C THR A 75 9.16 -26.21 2.02
N ALA A 76 8.02 -26.66 2.55
CA ALA A 76 7.41 -26.06 3.73
C ALA A 76 8.38 -25.97 4.94
N ARG A 77 9.29 -26.96 5.08
CA ARG A 77 10.32 -26.98 6.12
C ARG A 77 11.38 -25.89 5.91
N GLN A 78 11.88 -25.73 4.69
CA GLN A 78 12.86 -24.68 4.35
C GLN A 78 12.25 -23.30 4.53
N TRP A 79 11.02 -23.10 4.06
CA TRP A 79 10.30 -21.84 4.22
C TRP A 79 10.10 -21.49 5.71
N ALA A 80 9.65 -22.46 6.52
CA ALA A 80 9.44 -22.24 7.95
C ALA A 80 10.76 -21.96 8.70
N GLN A 81 11.86 -22.60 8.29
CA GLN A 81 13.18 -22.33 8.84
C GLN A 81 13.66 -20.92 8.50
N ARG A 82 13.61 -20.54 7.22
CA ARG A 82 13.99 -19.20 6.75
C ARG A 82 13.18 -18.12 7.46
N ARG A 83 11.85 -18.29 7.57
CA ARG A 83 10.97 -17.36 8.30
C ARG A 83 11.39 -17.21 9.76
N ARG A 84 11.70 -18.32 10.46
CA ARG A 84 12.17 -18.26 11.85
C ARG A 84 13.49 -17.52 11.97
N ASP A 85 14.41 -17.72 11.04
CA ASP A 85 15.71 -17.06 11.09
C ASP A 85 15.61 -15.56 10.82
N LEU A 86 14.73 -15.15 9.89
CA LEU A 86 14.40 -13.74 9.67
C LEU A 86 13.79 -13.09 10.92
N LEU A 87 12.85 -13.77 11.60
CA LEU A 87 12.20 -13.24 12.81
C LEU A 87 13.14 -13.07 14.02
N LYS A 88 14.35 -13.66 13.99
CA LYS A 88 15.35 -13.45 15.04
C LYS A 88 16.10 -12.12 14.90
N ASN A 89 16.02 -11.45 13.75
CA ASN A 89 16.71 -10.18 13.54
C ASN A 89 15.97 -9.03 14.25
N PRO A 90 16.53 -8.43 15.31
CA PRO A 90 15.86 -7.32 16.00
C PRO A 90 15.82 -6.03 15.18
N GLN A 91 16.62 -5.93 14.10
CA GLN A 91 16.68 -4.75 13.23
C GLN A 91 15.60 -4.76 12.12
N GLY A 92 14.75 -5.79 12.08
CA GLY A 92 13.71 -5.92 11.05
C GLY A 92 14.24 -6.41 9.71
N PHE A 93 13.70 -5.86 8.61
CA PHE A 93 14.09 -6.21 7.24
C PHE A 93 15.49 -5.67 6.91
N ASP A 94 16.20 -6.35 6.01
CA ASP A 94 17.44 -5.84 5.44
C ASP A 94 17.15 -4.58 4.60
N SER A 95 17.74 -3.44 4.97
CA SER A 95 17.45 -2.15 4.32
C SER A 95 17.89 -2.12 2.86
N GLY A 96 19.01 -2.78 2.53
CA GLY A 96 19.47 -2.94 1.14
C GLY A 96 18.43 -3.66 0.29
N ALA A 97 17.91 -4.80 0.75
CA ALA A 97 16.87 -5.55 0.06
C ALA A 97 15.56 -4.77 -0.08
N VAL A 98 15.20 -3.91 0.89
CA VAL A 98 14.05 -3.01 0.80
C VAL A 98 14.27 -1.98 -0.31
N HIS A 99 15.40 -1.26 -0.30
CA HIS A 99 15.72 -0.27 -1.32
C HIS A 99 15.79 -0.89 -2.72
N ASP A 100 16.51 -2.00 -2.88
CA ASP A 100 16.62 -2.74 -4.14
C ASP A 100 15.25 -3.16 -4.71
N TYR A 101 14.31 -3.52 -3.83
CA TYR A 101 12.95 -3.87 -4.22
C TYR A 101 12.18 -2.64 -4.73
N PHE A 102 12.18 -1.54 -3.96
CA PHE A 102 11.42 -0.36 -4.33
C PHE A 102 11.99 0.36 -5.56
N ASP A 103 13.31 0.44 -5.68
CA ASP A 103 13.98 1.11 -6.81
C ASP A 103 13.82 0.35 -8.14
N ARG A 104 13.43 -0.93 -8.09
CA ARG A 104 13.16 -1.75 -9.29
C ARG A 104 11.83 -1.44 -9.96
N TYR A 105 10.85 -0.88 -9.25
CA TYR A 105 9.48 -0.74 -9.72
C TYR A 105 8.98 0.70 -9.69
N ILE A 106 7.90 0.97 -10.42
CA ILE A 106 7.22 2.26 -10.43
C ILE A 106 6.13 2.26 -9.36
N TRP A 107 6.18 3.24 -8.47
CA TRP A 107 5.26 3.40 -7.33
C TRP A 107 4.41 4.67 -7.39
N ASP A 108 4.53 5.42 -8.48
CA ASP A 108 3.81 6.68 -8.67
C ASP A 108 2.33 6.43 -9.00
N LEU A 109 1.45 6.99 -8.18
CA LEU A 109 0.00 6.89 -8.30
C LEU A 109 -0.52 7.57 -9.58
N PHE A 110 0.19 8.58 -10.09
CA PHE A 110 -0.22 9.38 -11.25
C PHE A 110 0.70 9.18 -12.45
N HIS A 111 1.54 8.13 -12.45
CA HIS A 111 2.46 7.85 -13.55
C HIS A 111 1.69 7.79 -14.88
N PRO A 112 2.14 8.51 -15.93
CA PRO A 112 1.35 8.68 -17.16
C PRO A 112 1.08 7.37 -17.90
N GLU A 113 2.00 6.40 -17.80
CA GLU A 113 1.90 5.13 -18.54
C GLU A 113 1.61 3.91 -17.66
N ARG A 114 1.89 4.00 -16.36
CA ARG A 114 1.90 2.86 -15.42
C ARG A 114 1.50 3.32 -14.00
N PRO A 115 0.34 3.97 -13.87
CA PRO A 115 -0.11 4.46 -12.57
C PRO A 115 -0.27 3.29 -11.60
N PHE A 116 0.21 3.47 -10.36
CA PHE A 116 0.21 2.41 -9.36
C PHE A 116 -1.20 1.83 -9.16
N LEU A 117 -1.33 0.51 -9.36
CA LEU A 117 -2.57 -0.27 -9.23
C LEU A 117 -3.79 0.27 -10.00
N GLN A 118 -3.55 0.97 -11.12
CA GLN A 118 -4.60 1.54 -11.98
C GLN A 118 -4.41 1.12 -13.44
N ASP A 119 -5.49 1.18 -14.23
CA ASP A 119 -5.43 0.99 -15.68
C ASP A 119 -5.44 2.35 -16.39
N PRO A 120 -4.30 2.79 -16.99
CA PRO A 120 -4.21 4.10 -17.63
C PRO A 120 -5.13 4.25 -18.85
N ARG A 121 -5.57 3.14 -19.46
CA ARG A 121 -6.43 3.16 -20.65
C ARG A 121 -7.85 3.61 -20.35
N LEU A 122 -8.29 3.51 -19.09
CA LEU A 122 -9.62 3.94 -18.67
C LEU A 122 -9.84 5.44 -18.90
N ALA A 123 -8.77 6.25 -18.92
CA ALA A 123 -8.85 7.67 -19.22
C ALA A 123 -9.41 7.97 -20.62
N THR A 124 -9.20 7.09 -21.60
CA THR A 124 -9.63 7.26 -22.99
C THR A 124 -10.74 6.29 -23.41
N GLN A 125 -10.82 5.11 -22.78
CA GLN A 125 -11.79 4.07 -23.15
C GLN A 125 -13.16 4.24 -22.48
N CYS A 126 -13.23 4.94 -21.34
CA CYS A 126 -14.49 5.23 -20.67
C CYS A 126 -15.09 6.55 -21.18
N THR A 127 -16.33 6.50 -21.65
CA THR A 127 -17.06 7.70 -22.14
C THR A 127 -17.52 8.63 -21.01
N LYS A 128 -17.58 8.13 -19.77
CA LYS A 128 -17.95 8.88 -18.57
C LYS A 128 -16.97 8.57 -17.44
N ARG A 129 -16.73 9.57 -16.58
CA ARG A 129 -15.92 9.42 -15.37
C ARG A 129 -16.80 9.03 -14.19
N ALA A 130 -16.33 8.09 -13.38
CA ALA A 130 -16.86 7.85 -12.04
C ALA A 130 -16.33 8.95 -11.10
N GLY A 131 -17.23 9.56 -10.33
CA GLY A 131 -16.84 10.51 -9.28
C GLY A 131 -16.15 9.81 -8.11
N VAL A 132 -15.38 10.58 -7.32
CA VAL A 132 -14.62 10.07 -6.16
C VAL A 132 -15.51 9.42 -5.09
N ASN A 133 -16.79 9.81 -5.03
CA ASN A 133 -17.75 9.21 -4.10
C ASN A 133 -18.01 7.72 -4.38
N LYS A 134 -17.73 7.21 -5.59
CA LYS A 134 -17.73 5.76 -5.86
C LYS A 134 -16.56 5.01 -5.24
N LEU A 135 -15.46 5.71 -4.95
CA LEU A 135 -14.24 5.12 -4.42
C LEU A 135 -14.22 5.16 -2.88
N VAL A 136 -14.77 6.20 -2.27
CA VAL A 136 -14.75 6.39 -0.83
C VAL A 136 -15.92 5.65 -0.17
N PHE A 137 -15.60 4.70 0.69
CA PHE A 137 -16.60 3.97 1.47
C PHE A 137 -17.46 4.93 2.31
N GLY A 138 -18.77 4.67 2.33
CA GLY A 138 -19.73 5.43 3.14
C GLY A 138 -20.18 6.76 2.53
N ARG A 139 -19.62 7.21 1.40
CA ARG A 139 -20.13 8.38 0.68
C ARG A 139 -21.31 7.97 -0.22
N PRO A 140 -22.41 8.75 -0.23
CA PRO A 140 -23.52 8.52 -1.15
C PRO A 140 -23.09 8.85 -2.59
N GLU A 141 -23.62 8.10 -3.55
CA GLU A 141 -23.42 8.33 -4.97
C GLU A 141 -24.68 7.98 -5.76
N GLY A 142 -24.89 8.68 -6.89
CA GLY A 142 -25.99 8.41 -7.80
C GLY A 142 -27.35 8.60 -7.12
N ASN A 143 -28.13 7.53 -7.05
CA ASN A 143 -29.47 7.55 -6.44
C ASN A 143 -29.45 7.17 -4.94
N ASN A 144 -28.28 6.95 -4.34
CA ASN A 144 -28.21 6.65 -2.91
C ASN A 144 -28.65 7.88 -2.10
N LEU A 145 -29.50 7.64 -1.11
CA LEU A 145 -29.94 8.70 -0.21
C LEU A 145 -28.78 9.16 0.67
N ALA A 146 -28.55 10.47 0.78
CA ALA A 146 -27.45 11.07 1.54
C ALA A 146 -27.76 11.13 3.05
N TRP A 147 -27.94 9.96 3.69
CA TRP A 147 -28.43 9.88 5.08
C TRP A 147 -27.42 10.32 6.13
N LEU A 148 -26.12 10.15 5.87
CA LEU A 148 -25.06 10.30 6.88
C LEU A 148 -24.17 11.54 6.68
N SER A 149 -24.17 12.13 5.48
CA SER A 149 -23.45 13.39 5.19
C SER A 149 -23.79 13.88 3.77
N PRO A 150 -24.01 15.20 3.58
CA PRO A 150 -24.08 15.78 2.24
C PRO A 150 -22.67 15.83 1.64
N HIS A 151 -22.41 14.98 0.65
CA HIS A 151 -21.22 15.07 -0.20
C HIS A 151 -21.64 15.49 -1.59
N THR A 152 -20.93 16.47 -2.16
CA THR A 152 -21.06 16.79 -3.58
C THR A 152 -19.79 16.35 -4.30
N ASP A 153 -19.93 15.77 -5.48
CA ASP A 153 -18.78 15.31 -6.29
C ASP A 153 -17.80 16.45 -6.63
N THR A 154 -18.27 17.70 -6.56
CA THR A 154 -17.55 18.91 -6.95
C THR A 154 -16.88 19.66 -5.79
N ASP A 155 -17.11 19.24 -4.54
CA ASP A 155 -16.51 19.86 -3.35
C ASP A 155 -16.06 18.79 -2.33
N PRO A 156 -14.91 18.13 -2.57
CA PRO A 156 -14.38 17.13 -1.65
C PRO A 156 -13.86 17.81 -0.37
N GLN A 157 -14.61 17.65 0.73
CA GLN A 157 -14.20 18.05 2.08
C GLN A 157 -13.28 16.97 2.71
N PRO A 158 -12.23 17.39 3.47
CA PRO A 158 -11.27 16.50 4.13
C PRO A 158 -11.89 15.58 5.18
#